data_AF-A0A7S0LQA6-F1
#
_entry.id   AF-A0A7S0LQA6-F1
#
_cell.length_a   1.000
_cell.length_b   1.000
_cell.length_c   1.000
_cell.angle_alpha   90.00
_cell.angle_beta   90.00
_cell.angle_gamma   90.00
#
_symmetry.space_group_name_H-M   'P 1'
#
loop_
_entity.id
_entity.type
_entity.pdbx_description
1 polymer ?
#
loop_
_entity_poly.entity_id
_entity_poly.type
_entity_poly.pdbx_seq_one_letter_code
_entity_poly.pdbx_strand_id
1 'polypeptide(L)'
;ALPRHVVALSLALFPLLTQSSDTSTAVLPSPSPSPSPSSIKDGSSSIKDWLYVCFSLAHARTLSSSTISQSTEFSIVPQPEGKEQKSGAKGRAKQGGPERAELVSARMRRYDGKCFFVRIGWWTYEVCPWVSVRQYHAENAMDGASKVRAEFSLGKYRPGKDEYQPNKRVYTQFFGAGSDGRSAAVKFVCPDSKKEEDGVAIVHEPKEKEYVIT
;
A
#
# COMPACT_ATOMS: atom_id res chain seq x y z
N ALA A 1 36.82 32.15 52.97
CA ALA A 1 36.00 33.36 53.15
C ALA A 1 35.69 33.92 51.76
N LEU A 2 34.44 33.78 51.32
CA LEU A 2 33.88 34.27 50.05
C LEU A 2 32.39 34.55 50.33
N PRO A 3 31.82 35.68 49.86
CA PRO A 3 30.53 36.15 50.37
C PRO A 3 29.35 35.51 49.66
N ARG A 4 28.31 35.26 50.46
CA ARG A 4 26.97 34.82 50.05
C ARG A 4 26.22 36.00 49.43
N HIS A 5 25.82 35.88 48.17
CA HIS A 5 24.75 36.72 47.62
C HIS A 5 23.43 35.96 47.67
N VAL A 6 22.53 36.52 48.47
CA VAL A 6 21.12 36.19 48.59
C VAL A 6 20.40 36.83 47.42
N VAL A 7 19.65 36.05 46.63
CA VAL A 7 18.62 36.58 45.74
C VAL A 7 17.29 35.95 46.14
N ALA A 8 16.36 36.84 46.45
CA ALA A 8 15.07 36.57 47.03
C ALA A 8 14.02 36.13 45.98
N LEU A 9 13.16 35.22 46.43
CA LEU A 9 11.71 35.15 46.25
C LEU A 9 11.08 35.85 45.02
N SER A 10 10.39 35.04 44.21
CA SER A 10 9.07 35.41 43.68
C SER A 10 8.20 34.16 43.58
N LEU A 11 7.37 34.00 44.61
CA LEU A 11 6.20 33.12 44.63
C LEU A 11 5.06 33.86 43.94
N ALA A 12 4.69 33.43 42.73
CA ALA A 12 3.44 33.83 42.10
C ALA A 12 2.39 32.75 42.39
N LEU A 13 1.51 33.05 43.35
CA LEU A 13 0.23 32.38 43.53
C LEU A 13 -0.72 32.84 42.41
N PHE A 14 -1.27 31.90 41.65
CA PHE A 14 -2.46 32.14 40.81
C PHE A 14 -3.64 31.31 41.34
N PRO A 15 -4.85 31.87 41.36
CA PRO A 15 -5.98 31.32 42.10
C PRO A 15 -6.71 30.20 41.34
N LEU A 16 -7.21 29.23 42.12
CA LEU A 16 -8.26 28.29 41.74
C LEU A 16 -9.55 29.04 41.38
N LEU A 17 -10.13 28.78 40.20
CA LEU A 17 -11.54 29.04 39.91
C LEU A 17 -12.28 27.72 39.64
N THR A 18 -13.14 27.38 40.60
CA THR A 18 -14.55 26.94 40.52
C THR A 18 -15.11 26.28 39.25
N GLN A 19 -15.53 25.02 39.42
CA GLN A 19 -16.83 24.36 39.10
C GLN A 19 -17.70 24.90 37.94
N SER A 20 -18.17 24.02 37.04
CA SER A 20 -19.50 23.33 37.11
C SER A 20 -19.98 22.84 35.73
N SER A 21 -20.61 21.65 35.76
CA SER A 21 -21.69 21.10 34.91
C SER A 21 -21.86 21.55 33.45
N ASP A 22 -21.94 20.57 32.53
CA ASP A 22 -23.27 20.20 32.03
C ASP A 22 -23.30 18.89 31.21
N THR A 23 -24.35 18.14 31.52
CA THR A 23 -24.78 16.88 30.92
C THR A 23 -25.62 17.23 29.69
N SER A 24 -25.32 16.68 28.51
CA SER A 24 -26.30 16.70 27.42
C SER A 24 -26.21 15.45 26.54
N THR A 25 -27.10 14.52 26.84
CA THR A 25 -27.41 13.33 26.07
C THR A 25 -28.30 13.72 24.89
N ALA A 26 -27.83 13.52 23.66
CA ALA A 26 -28.67 13.65 22.47
C ALA A 26 -28.78 12.28 21.76
N VAL A 27 -30.01 11.75 21.83
CA VAL A 27 -30.51 10.56 21.14
C VAL A 27 -30.81 10.91 19.69
N LEU A 28 -30.36 10.11 18.73
CA LEU A 28 -30.87 10.14 17.35
C LEU A 28 -31.22 8.70 16.88
N PRO A 29 -32.27 8.57 16.03
CA PRO A 29 -33.00 7.32 15.86
C PRO A 29 -32.45 6.42 14.73
N SER A 30 -32.67 5.12 14.92
CA SER A 30 -32.52 4.05 13.94
C SER A 30 -33.57 4.12 12.82
N PRO A 31 -33.22 3.62 11.62
CA PRO A 31 -34.23 3.03 10.72
C PRO A 31 -33.90 1.56 10.36
N SER A 32 -34.93 0.71 10.45
CA SER A 32 -35.03 -0.66 9.94
C SER A 32 -35.89 -0.70 8.64
N PRO A 33 -36.15 -1.85 7.98
CA PRO A 33 -35.22 -2.69 7.22
C PRO A 33 -35.68 -3.00 5.75
N SER A 34 -34.75 -3.51 4.93
CA SER A 34 -34.92 -4.48 3.80
C SER A 34 -35.69 -4.01 2.51
N PRO A 35 -35.40 -4.55 1.29
CA PRO A 35 -35.52 -5.97 0.94
C PRO A 35 -34.37 -6.58 0.11
N SER A 36 -34.25 -7.90 0.24
CA SER A 36 -33.49 -8.83 -0.60
C SER A 36 -34.06 -8.97 -2.01
N PRO A 37 -33.23 -9.34 -2.99
CA PRO A 37 -33.69 -10.25 -4.03
C PRO A 37 -32.83 -11.51 -4.19
N SER A 38 -33.60 -12.57 -4.39
CA SER A 38 -33.31 -13.95 -4.79
C SER A 38 -32.22 -14.19 -5.82
N SER A 39 -31.58 -15.35 -5.62
CA SER A 39 -30.77 -16.14 -6.54
C SER A 39 -31.24 -16.21 -7.99
N ILE A 40 -30.31 -16.01 -8.92
CA ILE A 40 -30.32 -16.66 -10.23
C ILE A 40 -28.93 -17.27 -10.45
N LYS A 41 -28.90 -18.60 -10.58
CA LYS A 41 -27.77 -19.37 -11.10
C LYS A 41 -27.67 -19.07 -12.59
N ASP A 42 -26.46 -18.86 -13.12
CA ASP A 42 -26.00 -19.61 -14.30
C ASP A 42 -24.52 -19.36 -14.58
N GLY A 43 -23.85 -20.48 -14.85
CA GLY A 43 -22.43 -20.55 -15.12
C GLY A 43 -22.05 -19.88 -16.43
N SER A 44 -20.98 -19.10 -16.37
CA SER A 44 -20.02 -18.99 -17.46
C SER A 44 -18.71 -18.55 -16.82
N SER A 45 -17.94 -19.57 -16.44
CA SER A 45 -16.54 -19.48 -16.08
C SER A 45 -15.76 -18.84 -17.22
N SER A 46 -14.73 -18.07 -16.88
CA SER A 46 -13.82 -17.33 -17.77
C SER A 46 -14.19 -15.85 -17.96
N ILE A 47 -13.23 -14.98 -17.61
CA ILE A 47 -13.19 -13.50 -17.69
C ILE A 47 -13.57 -12.73 -16.41
N LYS A 48 -14.38 -13.28 -15.49
CA LYS A 48 -14.80 -12.55 -14.25
C LYS A 48 -13.77 -12.53 -13.11
N ASP A 49 -12.70 -13.32 -13.17
CA ASP A 49 -11.75 -13.47 -12.06
C ASP A 49 -10.57 -12.48 -12.07
N TRP A 50 -10.46 -11.64 -13.09
CA TRP A 50 -9.44 -10.57 -13.15
C TRP A 50 -9.72 -9.39 -12.21
N LEU A 51 -10.79 -9.48 -11.42
CA LEU A 51 -11.18 -8.49 -10.41
C LEU A 51 -10.59 -8.86 -9.04
N TYR A 52 -9.26 -8.75 -8.92
CA TYR A 52 -8.65 -8.45 -7.63
C TYR A 52 -7.96 -7.09 -7.67
N VAL A 53 -8.38 -6.24 -6.73
CA VAL A 53 -8.24 -4.77 -6.71
C VAL A 53 -6.82 -4.38 -6.30
N CYS A 54 -5.84 -4.99 -6.95
CA CYS A 54 -4.45 -4.66 -6.72
C CYS A 54 -4.00 -3.53 -7.67
N PHE A 55 -4.56 -3.43 -8.88
CA PHE A 55 -4.30 -2.30 -9.79
C PHE A 55 -5.45 -2.05 -10.79
N SER A 56 -6.55 -1.36 -10.45
CA SER A 56 -7.59 -1.01 -11.45
C SER A 56 -7.92 0.48 -11.53
N LEU A 57 -7.53 1.11 -12.64
CA LEU A 57 -8.15 2.32 -13.14
C LEU A 57 -9.47 1.94 -13.84
N ALA A 58 -10.62 2.41 -13.36
CA ALA A 58 -11.79 2.76 -14.18
C ALA A 58 -12.99 3.12 -13.29
N HIS A 59 -13.15 4.42 -13.03
CA HIS A 59 -14.47 5.05 -12.80
C HIS A 59 -14.72 6.15 -13.85
N ALA A 60 -14.13 6.03 -15.04
CA ALA A 60 -14.32 7.01 -16.11
C ALA A 60 -15.19 6.44 -17.24
N ARG A 61 -16.50 6.47 -16.96
CA ARG A 61 -17.62 6.83 -17.84
C ARG A 61 -17.85 6.14 -19.20
N THR A 62 -19.10 5.68 -19.30
CA THR A 62 -20.09 5.82 -20.40
C THR A 62 -19.92 5.03 -21.70
N LEU A 63 -20.67 3.92 -21.76
CA LEU A 63 -21.74 3.64 -22.73
C LEU A 63 -21.54 4.10 -24.18
N SER A 64 -21.39 3.12 -25.07
CA SER A 64 -22.17 2.98 -26.31
C SER A 64 -21.74 1.65 -26.95
N SER A 65 -22.54 0.59 -26.85
CA SER A 65 -23.39 0.04 -27.94
C SER A 65 -22.62 -0.02 -29.27
N SER A 66 -22.35 -1.19 -29.87
CA SER A 66 -23.36 -2.08 -30.48
C SER A 66 -22.66 -3.41 -30.82
N THR A 67 -23.19 -4.57 -30.38
CA THR A 67 -23.96 -5.54 -31.18
C THR A 67 -23.37 -5.87 -32.54
N ILE A 68 -22.94 -7.12 -32.74
CA ILE A 68 -23.31 -7.97 -33.89
C ILE A 68 -22.93 -9.43 -33.59
N SER A 69 -23.81 -10.31 -34.08
CA SER A 69 -24.03 -11.70 -33.75
C SER A 69 -23.61 -12.63 -34.91
N GLN A 70 -23.61 -13.94 -34.61
CA GLN A 70 -23.66 -15.10 -35.54
C GLN A 70 -22.33 -15.54 -36.18
N SER A 71 -22.16 -16.76 -36.70
CA SER A 71 -22.35 -18.15 -36.23
C SER A 71 -21.71 -19.05 -37.31
N THR A 72 -21.42 -20.31 -36.97
CA THR A 72 -21.38 -21.52 -37.85
C THR A 72 -20.32 -21.66 -38.97
N GLU A 73 -19.30 -22.49 -38.69
CA GLU A 73 -18.98 -23.81 -39.29
C GLU A 73 -18.97 -24.00 -40.84
N PHE A 74 -17.82 -24.46 -41.40
CA PHE A 74 -17.68 -25.72 -42.17
C PHE A 74 -16.22 -26.02 -42.62
N SER A 75 -15.72 -27.20 -42.24
CA SER A 75 -15.02 -28.28 -42.99
C SER A 75 -13.88 -28.08 -44.04
N ILE A 76 -12.89 -28.98 -43.87
CA ILE A 76 -12.04 -29.71 -44.86
C ILE A 76 -10.63 -29.17 -45.18
N VAL A 77 -9.66 -30.08 -45.00
CA VAL A 77 -8.20 -30.03 -45.23
C VAL A 77 -7.88 -30.50 -46.65
N PRO A 78 -6.83 -29.95 -47.31
CA PRO A 78 -5.62 -30.76 -47.55
C PRO A 78 -4.30 -29.98 -47.37
N GLN A 79 -3.28 -30.65 -46.79
CA GLN A 79 -1.87 -30.26 -46.94
C GLN A 79 -1.40 -30.52 -48.38
N PRO A 80 -0.37 -29.81 -48.87
CA PRO A 80 0.95 -30.45 -48.88
C PRO A 80 2.12 -29.53 -48.51
N GLU A 81 3.22 -30.20 -48.19
CA GLU A 81 4.53 -29.74 -47.76
C GLU A 81 5.16 -28.69 -48.68
N GLY A 82 5.85 -27.70 -48.09
CA GLY A 82 6.72 -26.83 -48.87
C GLY A 82 7.21 -25.57 -48.18
N LYS A 83 8.43 -25.66 -47.67
CA LYS A 83 9.44 -24.58 -47.59
C LYS A 83 9.33 -23.56 -46.44
N GLU A 84 10.29 -23.76 -45.52
CA GLU A 84 10.94 -22.79 -44.65
C GLU A 84 10.86 -21.34 -45.17
N GLN A 85 9.91 -20.58 -44.64
CA GLN A 85 9.97 -19.12 -44.65
C GLN A 85 10.53 -18.66 -43.30
N LYS A 86 11.82 -18.36 -43.29
CA LYS A 86 12.40 -17.38 -42.38
C LYS A 86 11.82 -16.01 -42.72
N SER A 87 10.57 -15.78 -42.32
CA SER A 87 10.04 -14.44 -42.18
C SER A 87 10.46 -13.95 -40.80
N GLY A 88 11.42 -13.04 -40.79
CA GLY A 88 11.74 -12.24 -39.62
C GLY A 88 10.52 -11.44 -39.23
N ALA A 89 9.65 -12.03 -38.41
CA ALA A 89 8.70 -11.31 -37.61
C ALA A 89 9.52 -10.55 -36.55
N LYS A 90 10.01 -9.35 -36.91
CA LYS A 90 10.17 -8.27 -35.94
C LYS A 90 8.76 -7.95 -35.42
N GLY A 91 8.27 -8.82 -34.55
CA GLY A 91 7.12 -8.59 -33.72
C GLY A 91 7.37 -7.29 -32.97
N ARG A 92 6.46 -6.35 -33.17
CA ARG A 92 6.40 -5.02 -32.58
C ARG A 92 6.33 -5.13 -31.05
N ALA A 93 7.46 -5.37 -30.41
CA ALA A 93 7.64 -5.19 -28.97
C ALA A 93 7.97 -3.71 -28.73
N LYS A 94 6.97 -2.83 -28.79
CA LYS A 94 7.17 -1.41 -28.46
C LYS A 94 5.96 -0.82 -27.77
N GLN A 95 6.26 -0.24 -26.60
CA GLN A 95 5.50 0.81 -25.91
C GLN A 95 4.30 0.35 -25.09
N GLY A 96 4.55 -0.38 -24.01
CA GLY A 96 3.60 -0.51 -22.89
C GLY A 96 4.25 -0.39 -21.51
N GLY A 97 5.59 -0.43 -21.43
CA GLY A 97 6.33 -0.39 -20.16
C GLY A 97 6.17 0.90 -19.37
N PRO A 98 6.57 2.07 -19.91
CA PRO A 98 6.54 3.32 -19.16
C PRO A 98 5.12 3.81 -18.86
N GLU A 99 4.18 3.69 -19.81
CA GLU A 99 2.78 4.06 -19.60
C GLU A 99 2.12 3.19 -18.50
N ARG A 100 2.35 1.87 -18.53
CA ARG A 100 1.81 0.97 -17.51
C ARG A 100 2.44 1.23 -16.14
N ALA A 101 3.72 1.58 -16.08
CA ALA A 101 4.37 1.94 -14.82
C ALA A 101 3.71 3.18 -14.19
N GLU A 102 3.32 4.16 -15.00
CA GLU A 102 2.63 5.36 -14.51
C GLU A 102 1.19 5.07 -14.06
N LEU A 103 0.44 4.23 -14.78
CA LEU A 103 -0.89 3.79 -14.34
C LEU A 103 -0.83 3.03 -13.01
N VAL A 104 0.20 2.20 -12.84
CA VAL A 104 0.47 1.46 -11.61
C VAL A 104 0.84 2.44 -10.48
N SER A 105 1.75 3.39 -10.72
CA SER A 105 2.16 4.39 -9.73
C SER A 105 0.96 5.21 -9.24
N ALA A 106 0.11 5.68 -10.17
CA ALA A 106 -1.12 6.43 -9.88
C ALA A 106 -2.10 5.60 -9.02
N ARG A 107 -2.19 4.29 -9.26
CA ARG A 107 -3.06 3.41 -8.49
C ARG A 107 -2.54 3.12 -7.09
N MET A 108 -1.22 3.04 -6.92
CA MET A 108 -0.61 2.84 -5.59
C MET A 108 -0.82 4.05 -4.67
N ARG A 109 -1.12 5.24 -5.22
CA ARG A 109 -1.43 6.46 -4.44
C ARG A 109 -2.57 6.30 -3.42
N ARG A 110 -3.39 5.24 -3.50
CA ARG A 110 -4.36 4.89 -2.45
C ARG A 110 -3.75 4.61 -1.08
N TYR A 111 -2.44 4.36 -1.04
CA TYR A 111 -1.66 4.15 0.19
C TYR A 111 -0.95 5.41 0.67
N ASP A 112 -1.07 6.52 -0.05
CA ASP A 112 -0.56 7.81 0.40
C ASP A 112 -1.27 8.23 1.70
N GLY A 113 -0.50 8.76 2.65
CA GLY A 113 -0.97 9.08 4.00
C GLY A 113 -1.29 7.88 4.89
N LYS A 114 -1.06 6.63 4.45
CA LYS A 114 -1.20 5.43 5.29
C LYS A 114 0.17 4.94 5.74
N CYS A 115 0.20 4.32 6.92
CA CYS A 115 1.38 3.64 7.44
C CYS A 115 1.02 2.21 7.84
N PHE A 116 1.91 1.28 7.53
CA PHE A 116 1.76 -0.13 7.82
C PHE A 116 2.80 -0.55 8.85
N PHE A 117 2.39 -1.40 9.79
CA PHE A 117 3.19 -1.76 10.94
C PHE A 117 3.34 -3.28 11.02
N VAL A 118 4.54 -3.76 11.32
CA VAL A 118 4.77 -5.17 11.65
C VAL A 118 5.81 -5.29 12.75
N ARG A 119 5.55 -6.16 13.72
CA ARG A 119 6.48 -6.48 14.80
C ARG A 119 7.14 -7.82 14.52
N ILE A 120 8.47 -7.82 14.42
CA ILE A 120 9.28 -9.01 14.17
C ILE A 120 10.35 -9.08 15.27
N GLY A 121 10.16 -10.01 16.20
CA GLY A 121 11.04 -10.15 17.37
C GLY A 121 11.06 -8.88 18.22
N TRP A 122 12.25 -8.30 18.41
CA TRP A 122 12.46 -7.07 19.16
C TRP A 122 12.01 -5.81 18.41
N TRP A 123 12.00 -5.82 17.08
CA TRP A 123 11.79 -4.63 16.27
C TRP A 123 10.36 -4.50 15.77
N THR A 124 9.88 -3.26 15.71
CA THR A 124 8.69 -2.86 14.96
C THR A 124 9.13 -2.07 13.75
N TYR A 125 8.60 -2.41 12.59
CA TYR A 125 8.83 -1.70 11.34
C TYR A 125 7.58 -0.91 11.00
N GLU A 126 7.79 0.33 10.58
CA GLU A 126 6.75 1.21 10.08
C GLU A 126 7.11 1.63 8.67
N VAL A 127 6.20 1.36 7.74
CA VAL A 127 6.32 1.70 6.33
C VAL A 127 5.22 2.70 6.00
N CYS A 128 5.61 3.93 5.70
CA CYS A 128 4.71 4.96 5.18
C CYS A 128 5.08 5.24 3.72
N PRO A 129 4.34 4.67 2.74
CA PRO A 129 4.59 4.90 1.32
C PRO A 129 4.69 6.38 0.97
N TRP A 130 5.58 6.74 0.04
CA TRP A 130 5.94 8.14 -0.32
C TRP A 130 6.49 9.03 0.79
N VAL A 131 6.61 8.56 2.03
CA VAL A 131 7.11 9.34 3.16
C VAL A 131 8.46 8.79 3.64
N SER A 132 8.43 7.72 4.43
CA SER A 132 9.61 7.15 5.06
C SER A 132 9.38 5.74 5.57
N VAL A 133 10.47 5.04 5.80
CA VAL A 133 10.49 3.76 6.50
C VAL A 133 11.35 3.90 7.75
N ARG A 134 10.86 3.38 8.88
CA ARG A 134 11.62 3.33 10.13
C ARG A 134 11.50 1.98 10.82
N GLN A 135 12.47 1.71 11.68
CA GLN A 135 12.52 0.56 12.58
C GLN A 135 12.67 1.09 13.99
N TYR A 136 11.87 0.61 14.94
CA TYR A 136 11.96 1.03 16.33
C TYR A 136 11.59 -0.08 17.30
N HIS A 137 12.11 0.02 18.52
CA HIS A 137 11.68 -0.80 19.64
C HIS A 137 10.99 0.10 20.65
N ALA A 138 9.77 -0.27 21.05
CA ALA A 138 9.03 0.41 22.10
C ALA A 138 8.68 -0.56 23.22
N GLU A 139 8.78 -0.08 24.45
CA GLU A 139 8.38 -0.77 25.66
C GLU A 139 7.16 -0.09 26.25
N ASN A 140 6.31 -0.85 26.93
CA ASN A 140 5.23 -0.26 27.71
C ASN A 140 5.83 0.31 29.00
N ALA A 141 5.62 1.61 29.21
CA ALA A 141 5.92 2.28 30.47
C ALA A 141 4.89 1.88 31.55
N MET A 142 5.22 2.15 32.81
CA MET A 142 4.37 1.77 33.95
C MET A 142 3.00 2.46 33.95
N ASP A 143 2.86 3.58 33.25
CA ASP A 143 1.62 4.32 33.03
C ASP A 143 0.78 3.79 31.85
N GLY A 144 1.23 2.69 31.21
CA GLY A 144 0.57 2.10 30.04
C GLY A 144 0.91 2.79 28.71
N ALA A 145 1.72 3.85 28.71
CA ALA A 145 2.15 4.51 27.48
C ALA A 145 3.28 3.73 26.80
N SER A 146 3.28 3.67 25.46
CA SER A 146 4.40 3.07 24.72
C SER A 146 5.54 4.07 24.56
N LYS A 147 6.75 3.73 25.01
CA LYS A 147 7.94 4.57 24.91
C LYS A 147 8.97 3.94 23.98
N VAL A 148 9.33 4.65 22.92
CA VAL A 148 10.40 4.24 21.99
C VAL A 148 11.76 4.33 22.71
N ARG A 149 12.50 3.21 22.72
CA ARG A 149 13.83 3.08 23.35
C ARG A 149 14.97 3.13 22.34
N ALA A 150 14.74 2.60 21.15
CA ALA A 150 15.70 2.57 20.06
C ALA A 150 14.97 2.78 18.74
N GLU A 151 15.54 3.58 17.84
CA GLU A 151 14.94 3.92 16.55
C GLU A 151 16.04 4.09 15.50
N PHE A 152 15.78 3.59 14.30
CA PHE A 152 16.56 3.81 13.10
C PHE A 152 15.65 4.24 11.96
N SER A 153 16.05 5.29 11.25
CA SER A 153 15.45 5.64 9.97
C SER A 153 16.01 4.68 8.91
N LEU A 154 15.16 3.88 8.28
CA LEU A 154 15.58 3.01 7.16
C LEU A 154 15.62 3.78 5.84
N GLY A 155 15.00 4.96 5.78
CA GLY A 155 15.19 5.91 4.71
C GLY A 155 13.96 6.78 4.45
N LYS A 156 14.17 7.87 3.72
CA LYS A 156 13.13 8.70 3.15
C LYS A 156 12.86 8.29 1.71
N TYR A 157 11.61 8.42 1.28
CA TYR A 157 11.20 8.08 -0.07
C TYR A 157 12.03 8.84 -1.12
N ARG A 158 12.47 8.14 -2.17
CA ARG A 158 13.24 8.73 -3.27
C ARG A 158 12.37 8.83 -4.53
N PRO A 159 11.77 10.00 -4.81
CA PRO A 159 10.91 10.16 -5.98
C PRO A 159 11.68 9.91 -7.28
N GLY A 160 10.99 9.31 -8.26
CA GLY A 160 11.56 9.01 -9.57
C GLY A 160 12.53 7.82 -9.59
N LYS A 161 12.69 7.09 -8.49
CA LYS A 161 13.44 5.83 -8.43
C LYS A 161 12.55 4.59 -8.47
N ASP A 162 11.24 4.76 -8.43
CA ASP A 162 10.28 3.67 -8.38
C ASP A 162 10.38 2.78 -9.63
N GLU A 163 10.24 1.47 -9.43
CA GLU A 163 10.35 0.46 -10.48
C GLU A 163 9.11 -0.41 -10.52
N TYR A 164 8.52 -0.56 -11.71
CA TYR A 164 7.48 -1.55 -11.94
C TYR A 164 8.02 -2.70 -12.80
N GLN A 165 7.86 -3.93 -12.33
CA GLN A 165 8.20 -5.16 -13.05
C GLN A 165 6.92 -5.85 -13.55
N PRO A 166 6.48 -5.65 -14.80
CA PRO A 166 5.19 -6.16 -15.29
C PRO A 166 5.05 -7.68 -15.22
N ASN A 167 6.15 -8.40 -15.48
CA ASN A 167 6.17 -9.87 -15.49
C ASN A 167 6.00 -10.46 -14.08
N LYS A 168 6.47 -9.74 -13.05
CA LYS A 168 6.33 -10.17 -11.65
C LYS A 168 5.18 -9.49 -10.93
N ARG A 169 4.56 -8.49 -11.57
CA ARG A 169 3.51 -7.63 -10.98
C ARG A 169 3.95 -6.97 -9.67
N VAL A 170 5.24 -6.64 -9.57
CA VAL A 170 5.84 -5.98 -8.39
C VAL A 170 6.05 -4.51 -8.69
N TYR A 171 5.56 -3.64 -7.81
CA TYR A 171 5.93 -2.23 -7.79
C TYR A 171 6.89 -1.98 -6.63
N THR A 172 8.04 -1.36 -6.86
CA THR A 172 9.08 -1.16 -5.84
C THR A 172 9.32 0.33 -5.64
N GLN A 173 9.27 0.77 -4.39
CA GLN A 173 9.72 2.09 -3.97
C GLN A 173 11.06 2.00 -3.27
N PHE A 174 11.92 2.99 -3.48
CA PHE A 174 13.23 3.05 -2.87
C PHE A 174 13.30 4.17 -1.83
N PHE A 175 13.85 3.83 -0.67
CA PHE A 175 14.03 4.70 0.47
C PHE A 175 15.52 4.75 0.80
N GLY A 176 16.06 5.94 1.01
CA GLY A 176 17.48 6.13 1.29
C GLY A 176 17.75 7.28 2.24
N ALA A 177 19.04 7.54 2.48
CA ALA A 177 19.49 8.50 3.49
C ALA A 177 18.93 8.17 4.89
N GLY A 178 18.86 6.88 5.21
CA GLY A 178 18.57 6.39 6.56
C GLY A 178 19.75 6.60 7.51
N SER A 179 19.50 6.39 8.80
CA SER A 179 20.52 6.50 9.84
C SER A 179 21.65 5.48 9.62
N ASP A 180 22.89 5.89 9.85
CA ASP A 180 24.11 5.10 9.66
C ASP A 180 24.30 4.51 8.24
N GLY A 181 23.69 5.15 7.24
CA GLY A 181 23.75 4.70 5.85
C GLY A 181 22.68 3.68 5.46
N ARG A 182 21.63 3.51 6.27
CA ARG A 182 20.54 2.57 5.97
C ARG A 182 19.72 2.98 4.73
N SER A 183 19.21 1.97 4.06
CA SER A 183 18.30 2.11 2.91
C SER A 183 17.31 0.96 2.85
N ALA A 184 16.15 1.17 2.23
CA ALA A 184 15.13 0.15 2.08
C ALA A 184 14.52 0.14 0.68
N ALA A 185 14.17 -1.05 0.19
CA ALA A 185 13.31 -1.24 -0.97
C ALA A 185 11.97 -1.85 -0.50
N VAL A 186 10.87 -1.14 -0.73
CA VAL A 186 9.50 -1.59 -0.38
C VAL A 186 8.81 -2.10 -1.63
N LYS A 187 8.42 -3.36 -1.62
CA LYS A 187 7.80 -4.09 -2.74
C LYS A 187 6.32 -4.26 -2.50
N PHE A 188 5.50 -3.59 -3.28
CA PHE A 188 4.07 -3.81 -3.31
C PHE A 188 3.78 -5.03 -4.17
N VAL A 189 3.21 -6.04 -3.55
CA VAL A 189 2.78 -7.29 -4.19
C VAL A 189 1.30 -7.50 -3.96
N CYS A 190 0.69 -8.27 -4.86
CA CYS A 190 -0.69 -8.66 -4.71
C CYS A 190 -0.74 -9.99 -3.96
N PRO A 191 -1.55 -10.11 -2.90
CA PRO A 191 -1.75 -11.40 -2.27
C PRO A 191 -2.40 -12.37 -3.26
N ASP A 192 -2.04 -13.65 -3.15
CA ASP A 192 -2.64 -14.71 -3.97
C ASP A 192 -4.10 -14.96 -3.59
N SER A 193 -4.46 -14.66 -2.33
CA SER A 193 -5.80 -14.87 -1.79
C SER A 193 -6.55 -13.56 -1.53
N LYS A 194 -7.87 -13.61 -1.72
CA LYS A 194 -8.74 -12.45 -1.47
C LYS A 194 -8.97 -12.12 0.02
N LYS A 195 -8.36 -12.88 0.92
CA LYS A 195 -8.62 -12.79 2.36
C LYS A 195 -7.50 -12.09 3.12
N GLU A 196 -6.40 -11.80 2.45
CA GLU A 196 -5.27 -11.07 3.04
C GLU A 196 -5.56 -9.57 3.05
N GLU A 197 -5.33 -8.96 4.21
CA GLU A 197 -5.45 -7.52 4.42
C GLU A 197 -4.18 -6.79 3.96
N ASP A 198 -4.30 -5.50 3.65
CA ASP A 198 -3.15 -4.67 3.31
C ASP A 198 -2.22 -4.55 4.53
N GLY A 199 -0.97 -4.98 4.39
CA GLY A 199 0.00 -4.99 5.50
C GLY A 199 1.42 -5.29 5.02
N VAL A 200 2.36 -5.31 5.97
CA VAL A 200 3.74 -5.75 5.71
C VAL A 200 3.82 -7.26 5.94
N ALA A 201 4.12 -8.01 4.89
CA ALA A 201 4.21 -9.45 4.92
C ALA A 201 5.61 -9.93 5.33
N ILE A 202 6.66 -9.32 4.77
CA ILE A 202 8.04 -9.78 4.97
C ILE A 202 8.98 -8.59 5.15
N VAL A 203 9.90 -8.69 6.11
CA VAL A 203 11.07 -7.82 6.23
C VAL A 203 12.31 -8.70 6.30
N HIS A 204 13.28 -8.46 5.42
CA HIS A 204 14.59 -9.09 5.51
C HIS A 204 15.70 -8.13 5.12
N GLU A 205 16.89 -8.37 5.67
CA GLU A 205 18.09 -7.55 5.50
C GLU A 205 19.11 -8.36 4.70
N PRO A 206 19.03 -8.39 3.35
CA PRO A 206 19.93 -9.21 2.52
C PRO A 206 21.40 -8.80 2.65
N LYS A 207 21.66 -7.54 3.00
CA LYS A 207 22.98 -7.00 3.29
C LYS A 207 22.85 -6.03 4.47
N GLU A 208 23.90 -5.93 5.27
CA GLU A 208 23.93 -5.04 6.43
C GLU A 208 23.47 -3.63 6.03
N LYS A 209 22.46 -3.12 6.74
CA LYS A 209 21.82 -1.80 6.58
C LYS A 209 21.02 -1.63 5.28
N GLU A 210 20.81 -2.68 4.51
CA GLU A 210 19.98 -2.69 3.30
C GLU A 210 18.79 -3.61 3.49
N TYR A 211 17.58 -3.03 3.48
CA TYR A 211 16.34 -3.75 3.79
C TYR A 211 15.50 -3.97 2.54
N VAL A 212 14.83 -5.13 2.49
CA VAL A 212 13.77 -5.42 1.52
C VAL A 212 12.52 -5.76 2.30
N ILE A 213 11.49 -4.95 2.07
CA ILE A 213 10.18 -5.06 2.71
C ILE A 213 9.15 -5.37 1.65
N THR A 214 8.20 -6.25 1.92
CA THR A 214 7.12 -6.65 1.00
C THR A 214 5.79 -6.55 1.73
#